data_AF-A0A7W1KFM8-F1
#
_entry.id   AF-A0A7W1KFM8-F1
#
_cell.length_a   1.000
_cell.length_b   1.000
_cell.length_c   1.000
_cell.angle_alpha   90.00
_cell.angle_beta   90.00
_cell.angle_gamma   90.00
#
_symmetry.space_group_name_H-M   'P 1'
#
loop_
_entity.id
_entity.type
_entity.pdbx_description
1 polymer ?
#
loop_
_entity_poly.entity_id
_entity_poly.type
_entity_poly.pdbx_seq_one_letter_code
_entity_poly.pdbx_strand_id
1 'polypeptide(L)' 'MAIAYSEDLRKRAVALIEDGKKIEKVAKLLNIARSTLFRWVR' A
#
# COMPACT_ATOMS: atom_id res chain seq x y z
N MET A 1 7.66 -12.28 -14.66
CA MET A 1 8.38 -11.33 -13.79
C MET A 1 7.52 -11.05 -12.56
N ALA A 2 7.77 -11.70 -11.43
CA ALA A 2 7.18 -11.25 -10.17
C ALA A 2 7.96 -10.00 -9.76
N ILE A 3 7.37 -8.82 -10.01
CA ILE A 3 7.91 -7.57 -9.50
C ILE A 3 7.79 -7.71 -7.98
N ALA A 4 8.90 -8.04 -7.33
CA ALA A 4 9.04 -7.91 -5.90
C ALA A 4 8.87 -6.41 -5.61
N TYR A 5 7.62 -5.99 -5.39
CA TYR A 5 7.34 -4.76 -4.66
C TYR A 5 8.16 -4.89 -3.39
N SER A 6 9.31 -4.21 -3.35
CA SER A 6 10.28 -4.31 -2.27
C SER A 6 9.50 -4.32 -0.97
N GLU A 7 9.73 -5.29 -0.09
CA GLU A 7 8.89 -5.49 1.10
C GLU A 7 8.68 -4.19 1.89
N ASP A 8 9.65 -3.27 1.82
CA ASP A 8 9.56 -1.87 2.20
C ASP A 8 8.31 -1.13 1.72
N LEU A 9 7.93 -1.22 0.44
CA LEU A 9 6.77 -0.51 -0.11
C LEU A 9 5.46 -1.01 0.52
N ARG A 10 5.33 -2.33 0.71
CA ARG A 10 4.17 -2.92 1.40
C ARG A 10 4.14 -2.47 2.85
N LYS A 11 5.27 -2.57 3.57
CA LYS A 11 5.36 -2.13 4.96
C LYS A 11 5.01 -0.65 5.11
N ARG A 12 5.51 0.20 4.21
CA ARG A 12 5.21 1.65 4.20
C ARG A 12 3.73 1.91 3.91
N ALA A 13 3.15 1.20 2.96
CA ALA A 13 1.74 1.32 2.62
C ALA A 13 0.83 0.91 3.79
N VAL A 14 1.12 -0.23 4.42
CA VAL A 14 0.36 -0.72 5.58
C VAL A 14 0.51 0.23 6.77
N ALA A 15 1.73 0.66 7.10
CA ALA A 15 1.99 1.61 8.19
C ALA A 15 1.22 2.93 8.01
N LEU A 16 1.15 3.47 6.78
CA LEU A 16 0.37 4.68 6.51
C LEU A 16 -1.15 4.46 6.69
N ILE A 17 -1.64 3.25 6.39
CA ILE A 17 -3.06 2.92 6.56
C ILE A 17 -3.39 2.70 8.05
N GLU A 18 -2.51 2.04 8.79
CA GLU A 18 -2.63 1.85 10.24
C GLU A 18 -2.51 3.17 11.02
N ASP A 19 -1.70 4.12 10.54
CA ASP A 19 -1.65 5.52 11.02
C ASP A 19 -2.98 6.28 10.79
N GLY A 20 -3.97 5.65 10.14
CA GLY A 20 -5.29 6.22 9.89
C GLY A 20 -5.39 6.98 8.58
N LYS A 21 -4.38 6.92 7.69
CA LYS A 21 -4.52 7.53 6.36
C LYS A 21 -5.46 6.69 5.50
N LYS A 22 -6.35 7.41 4.82
CA LYS A 22 -7.25 6.80 3.84
C LYS A 22 -6.45 6.07 2.75
N ILE A 23 -6.87 4.84 2.44
CA ILE A 23 -6.33 4.00 1.37
C ILE A 23 -6.23 4.77 0.04
N GLU A 24 -7.19 5.66 -0.24
CA GLU A 24 -7.20 6.50 -1.43
C GLU A 24 -6.00 7.46 -1.51
N LYS A 25 -5.63 8.06 -0.38
CA LYS A 25 -4.45 8.93 -0.27
C LYS A 25 -3.19 8.11 -0.44
N VAL A 26 -3.10 6.96 0.22
CA VAL A 26 -1.94 6.06 0.16
C VAL A 26 -1.72 5.51 -1.25
N ALA A 27 -2.80 5.15 -1.96
CA ALA A 27 -2.76 4.73 -3.36
C ALA A 27 -2.16 5.79 -4.27
N LYS A 28 -2.58 7.06 -4.11
CA LYS A 28 -2.02 8.18 -4.89
C LYS A 28 -0.57 8.47 -4.50
N LEU A 29 -0.25 8.41 -3.22
CA LEU A 29 1.10 8.70 -2.68
C LEU A 29 2.15 7.70 -3.17
N LEU A 30 1.79 6.42 -3.18
CA LEU A 30 2.71 5.34 -3.55
C LEU A 30 2.52 4.87 -5.00
N ASN A 31 1.57 5.48 -5.72
CA ASN A 31 1.15 5.07 -7.06
C ASN A 31 0.80 3.57 -7.15
N ILE A 32 0.05 3.08 -6.15
CA ILE A 32 -0.37 1.68 -6.02
C ILE A 32 -1.87 1.58 -6.26
N ALA A 33 -2.30 0.56 -7.01
CA ALA A 33 -3.71 0.26 -7.17
C ALA A 33 -4.41 0.01 -5.82
N ARG A 34 -5.61 0.56 -5.63
CA ARG A 34 -6.38 0.34 -4.39
C ARG A 34 -6.59 -1.14 -4.10
N SER A 35 -6.85 -1.95 -5.13
CA SER A 35 -7.00 -3.40 -5.01
C SER A 35 -5.79 -4.07 -4.37
N THR A 36 -4.58 -3.62 -4.70
CA THR A 36 -3.33 -4.10 -4.08
C THR A 36 -3.25 -3.71 -2.61
N LEU A 37 -3.60 -2.46 -2.26
CA LEU A 37 -3.63 -2.01 -0.86
C LEU A 37 -4.67 -2.77 -0.04
N PHE A 38 -5.88 -2.97 -0.58
CA PHE A 38 -6.92 -3.79 0.06
C PHE A 38 -6.45 -5.22 0.31
N ARG A 39 -5.67 -5.80 -0.61
CA ARG A 39 -5.09 -7.14 -0.45
C ARG A 39 -4.03 -7.21 0.65
N TRP A 40 -3.37 -6.09 0.96
CA TRP A 40 -2.33 -6.06 1.99
C TRP A 40 -2.86 -5.81 3.39
N VAL A 41 -3.98 -5.10 3.50
CA VAL A 41 -4.64 -4.77 4.77
C VAL A 41 -5.63 -5.85 5.22
N ARG A 42 -6.18 -6.63 4.27
CA ARG A 42 -6.98 -7.82 4.58
C ARG A 42 -6.09 -8.96 5.08
#